data_AF-A0A9X9N3U7-F1
#
_entry.id   AF-A0A9X9N3U7-F1
#
_cell.length_a   1.000
_cell.length_b   1.000
_cell.length_c   1.000
_cell.angle_alpha   90.00
_cell.angle_beta   90.00
_cell.angle_gamma   90.00
#
_symmetry.space_group_name_H-M   'P 1'
#
loop_
_entity.id
_entity.type
_entity.pdbx_description
1 polymer ?
#
loop_
_entity_poly.entity_id
_entity_poly.type
_entity_poly.pdbx_seq_one_letter_code
_entity_poly.pdbx_strand_id
1 'polypeptide(L)' 'MPSATIKTVTVAEIPPVSSELLLVHERPERLSGGSPEQLLNHAVRYGEYCQKLEKQISGWQTWYKKGRLKND' A
#
# COMPACT_ATOMS: atom_id res chain seq x y z
N MET A 1 -9.49 50.23 -16.11
CA MET A 1 -9.88 49.03 -15.34
C MET A 1 -8.80 47.97 -15.57
N PRO A 2 -7.99 47.59 -14.57
CA PRO A 2 -7.05 46.49 -14.78
C PRO A 2 -7.86 45.19 -14.80
N SER A 3 -7.77 44.45 -15.90
CA SER A 3 -8.39 43.14 -16.05
C SER A 3 -7.49 42.11 -15.36
N ALA A 4 -7.93 41.53 -14.25
CA ALA A 4 -7.18 40.50 -13.57
C ALA A 4 -7.36 39.16 -14.29
N THR A 5 -6.29 38.67 -14.93
CA THR A 5 -6.26 37.35 -15.56
C THR A 5 -6.27 36.26 -14.48
N ILE A 6 -7.38 35.53 -14.35
CA ILE A 6 -7.48 34.37 -13.46
C ILE A 6 -6.65 33.23 -14.05
N LYS A 7 -5.61 32.78 -13.33
CA LYS A 7 -4.84 31.59 -13.68
C LYS A 7 -5.54 30.37 -13.07
N THR A 8 -6.15 29.53 -13.90
CA THR A 8 -6.63 28.22 -13.47
C THR A 8 -5.46 27.26 -13.34
N VAL A 9 -5.24 26.72 -12.13
CA VAL A 9 -4.30 25.61 -11.91
C VAL A 9 -5.05 24.31 -12.15
N THR A 10 -4.53 23.45 -13.02
CA THR A 10 -5.07 22.11 -13.25
C THR A 10 -4.95 21.29 -11.96
N VAL A 11 -6.08 20.78 -11.46
CA VAL A 11 -6.11 19.86 -10.33
C VAL A 11 -5.34 18.60 -10.73
N ALA A 12 -4.37 18.19 -9.90
CA ALA A 12 -3.62 16.96 -10.12
C ALA A 12 -4.59 15.77 -10.16
N GLU A 13 -4.65 15.07 -11.29
CA GLU A 13 -5.54 13.93 -11.47
C GLU A 13 -4.91 12.70 -10.80
N ILE A 14 -5.42 12.35 -9.62
CA ILE A 14 -4.94 11.19 -8.86
C ILE A 14 -5.43 9.92 -9.58
N PRO A 15 -4.53 8.98 -9.95
CA PRO A 15 -4.97 7.76 -10.61
C PRO A 15 -5.85 6.90 -9.68
N PRO A 16 -6.86 6.19 -10.20
CA PRO A 16 -7.71 5.33 -9.37
C PRO A 16 -6.87 4.26 -8.67
N VAL A 17 -7.18 4.01 -7.40
CA VAL A 17 -6.52 3.01 -6.54
C VAL A 17 -7.29 1.69 -6.62
N SER A 18 -6.58 0.56 -6.71
CA SER A 18 -7.21 -0.77 -6.65
C SER A 18 -7.66 -1.09 -5.22
N SER A 19 -8.84 -1.70 -5.05
CA SER A 19 -9.37 -2.13 -3.75
C SER A 19 -8.43 -3.09 -3.00
N GLU A 20 -7.66 -3.91 -3.74
CA GLU A 20 -6.65 -4.82 -3.17
C GLU A 20 -5.54 -4.07 -2.39
N LEU A 21 -5.25 -2.82 -2.77
CA LEU A 21 -4.25 -1.99 -2.07
C LEU A 21 -4.75 -1.42 -0.74
N LEU A 22 -6.06 -1.48 -0.51
CA LEU A 22 -6.74 -0.98 0.69
C LEU A 22 -7.10 -2.12 1.66
N LEU A 23 -6.80 -3.37 1.31
CA LEU A 23 -7.07 -4.52 2.17
C LEU A 23 -6.29 -4.41 3.48
N VAL A 24 -6.95 -4.71 4.60
CA VAL A 24 -6.30 -4.89 5.88
C VAL A 24 -5.95 -6.37 6.01
N HIS A 25 -4.65 -6.68 5.98
CA HIS A 25 -4.18 -8.03 6.26
C HIS A 25 -4.13 -8.25 7.78
N GLU A 26 -4.77 -9.31 8.25
CA GLU A 26 -4.76 -9.66 9.66
C GLU A 26 -3.36 -10.11 10.09
N ARG A 27 -2.82 -9.45 11.11
CA ARG A 27 -1.54 -9.83 11.70
C ARG A 27 -1.72 -11.08 12.55
N PRO A 28 -0.92 -12.14 12.35
CA PRO A 28 -0.95 -13.30 13.23
C PRO A 28 -0.75 -12.91 14.70
N GLU A 29 -1.53 -13.52 15.58
CA GLU A 29 -1.44 -13.30 17.03
C GLU A 29 -0.03 -13.62 17.54
N ARG A 30 0.37 -12.90 18.60
CA ARG A 30 1.63 -13.20 19.28
C ARG A 30 1.55 -14.59 19.88
N LEU A 31 2.66 -15.31 19.80
CA LEU A 31 2.82 -16.58 20.50
C LEU A 31 2.66 -16.40 22.01
N SER A 32 1.90 -17.31 22.62
CA SER A 32 1.75 -17.43 24.07
C SER A 32 2.75 -18.43 24.68
N GLY A 33 3.49 -19.15 23.85
CA GLY A 33 4.46 -20.18 24.26
C GLY A 33 5.65 -20.26 23.31
N GLY A 34 6.65 -21.05 23.69
CA GLY A 34 7.94 -21.16 22.98
C GLY A 34 8.28 -22.58 22.55
N SER A 35 7.30 -23.48 22.44
CA SER A 35 7.62 -24.83 21.96
C SER A 35 8.15 -24.78 20.51
N PRO A 36 9.07 -25.68 20.12
CA PRO A 36 9.61 -25.68 18.76
C PRO A 36 8.51 -25.75 17.68
N GLU A 37 7.47 -26.55 17.91
CA GLU A 37 6.33 -26.67 16.99
C GLU A 37 5.53 -25.36 16.89
N GLN A 38 5.27 -24.68 18.03
CA GLN A 38 4.58 -23.40 18.04
C GLN A 38 5.37 -22.34 17.28
N LEU A 39 6.68 -22.28 17.49
CA LEU A 39 7.58 -21.35 16.81
C LEU A 39 7.57 -21.60 15.30
N LEU A 40 7.67 -22.85 14.87
CA LEU A 40 7.68 -23.21 13.45
C LEU A 40 6.36 -22.85 12.76
N ASN A 41 5.23 -23.24 13.35
CA ASN A 41 3.91 -22.95 12.79
C ASN A 41 3.64 -21.45 12.70
N HIS A 42 4.04 -20.68 13.72
CA HIS A 42 3.90 -19.24 13.70
C HIS A 42 4.83 -18.59 12.67
N ALA A 43 6.07 -19.06 12.52
CA ALA A 43 6.99 -18.54 11.51
C ALA A 43 6.41 -18.66 10.09
N VAL A 44 5.76 -19.79 9.76
CA VAL A 44 5.08 -19.97 8.47
C VAL A 44 3.96 -18.95 8.30
N ARG A 45 3.02 -18.87 9.26
CA ARG A 45 1.89 -17.94 9.18
C ARG A 45 2.32 -16.47 9.13
N TYR A 46 3.35 -16.12 9.90
CA TYR A 46 3.91 -14.78 9.92
C TYR A 46 4.63 -14.45 8.61
N GLY A 47 5.34 -15.41 8.02
CA GLY A 47 5.95 -15.27 6.70
C GLY A 47 4.91 -14.99 5.61
N GLU A 48 3.81 -15.73 5.58
CA GLU A 48 2.69 -15.48 4.66
C GLU A 48 2.08 -14.09 4.82
N TYR A 49 1.92 -13.63 6.07
CA TYR A 49 1.46 -12.27 6.36
C TYR A 49 2.43 -11.21 5.80
N CYS A 50 3.74 -11.38 6.00
CA CYS A 50 4.76 -10.48 5.45
C CYS A 50 4.71 -10.44 3.91
N GLN A 51 4.58 -11.59 3.24
CA GLN A 51 4.48 -11.64 1.78
C GLN A 51 3.27 -10.87 1.24
N LYS A 52 2.13 -10.94 1.94
CA LYS A 52 0.92 -10.16 1.58
C LYS A 52 1.21 -8.65 1.67
N LEU A 53 1.85 -8.21 2.75
CA LEU A 53 2.24 -6.80 2.92
C LEU A 53 3.24 -6.35 1.85
N GLU A 54 4.25 -7.14 1.54
CA GLU A 54 5.25 -6.81 0.51
C GLU A 54 4.60 -6.62 -0.86
N LYS A 55 3.67 -7.51 -1.22
CA LYS A 55 2.88 -7.37 -2.44
C LYS A 55 2.06 -6.09 -2.46
N GLN A 56 1.40 -5.75 -1.34
CA GLN A 56 0.61 -4.54 -1.22
C GLN A 56 1.47 -3.28 -1.32
N ILE A 57 2.64 -3.25 -0.66
CA ILE A 57 3.60 -2.14 -0.73
C ILE A 57 4.11 -1.95 -2.17
N SER A 58 4.49 -3.03 -2.86
CA SER A 58 4.91 -2.98 -4.26
C SER A 58 3.80 -2.42 -5.17
N GLY A 59 2.56 -2.78 -4.90
CA GLY A 59 1.38 -2.24 -5.57
C GLY A 59 1.22 -0.73 -5.36
N TRP A 60 1.38 -0.24 -4.14
CA TRP A 60 1.37 1.20 -3.82
C TRP A 60 2.49 1.96 -4.54
N GLN A 61 3.71 1.43 -4.53
CA GLN A 61 4.84 2.03 -5.23
C GLN A 61 4.60 2.10 -6.75
N THR A 62 4.01 1.06 -7.32
CA THR A 62 3.66 1.00 -8.75
C THR A 62 2.59 2.02 -9.10
N TRP A 63 1.54 2.11 -8.28
CA TRP A 63 0.48 3.11 -8.44
C TRP A 63 1.05 4.53 -8.39
N TYR A 64 1.91 4.83 -7.40
CA TYR A 64 2.55 6.14 -7.27
C TYR A 64 3.41 6.48 -8.50
N LYS A 65 4.24 5.55 -8.97
CA LYS A 65 5.05 5.74 -10.19
C LYS A 65 4.19 6.00 -11.42
N LYS A 66 3.06 5.29 -11.57
CA LYS A 66 2.12 5.49 -12.68
C LYS A 66 1.47 6.88 -12.62
N GLY A 67 1.11 7.36 -11.43
CA GLY A 67 0.60 8.71 -11.23
C GLY A 67 1.64 9.77 -11.59
N ARG A 68 2.88 9.62 -11.12
CA ARG A 68 3.97 10.54 -11.45
C ARG A 68 4.23 10.63 -12.95
N LEU A 69 4.38 9.50 -13.64
CA LEU A 69 4.64 9.46 -15.09
C LEU A 69 3.51 10.03 -15.95
N LYS A 70 2.28 10.16 -15.43
CA LYS A 70 1.18 10.83 -16.14
C LYS A 70 1.24 12.36 -16.03
N ASN A 71 1.95 12.88 -15.03
CA ASN A 71 2.01 14.30 -14.72
C ASN A 71 3.38 14.93 -15.05
N ASP A 72 4.38 14.12 -15.46
CA ASP A 72 5.65 14.53 -16.06
C ASP A 72 5.50 14.64 -17.59
#